data_AF-A0A8H5S7H4-F1
#
_entry.id   AF-A0A8H5S7H4-F1
#
_cell.length_a   1.000
_cell.length_b   1.000
_cell.length_c   1.000
_cell.angle_alpha   90.00
_cell.angle_beta   90.00
_cell.angle_gamma   90.00
#
_symmetry.space_group_name_H-M   'P 1'
#
loop_
_entity.id
_entity.type
_entity.pdbx_description
1 polymer ?
#
loop_
_entity_poly.entity_id
_entity_poly.type
_entity_poly.pdbx_seq_one_letter_code
_entity_poly.pdbx_strand_id
1 'polypeptide(L)'
;MTDQTESSDSPKWLKYIEEMIEEEEDDIESEAIYYKIVRDMLLSKEDPDKAVSEAIQRFYDHYVAGFSEEDFGGREPPEYDAGDYLNSIADIVFELVAKIPFTDPKQDRLSNFLIGIAKNAAESFYEKDPRFVCWSWGIQGAAVERWNACHGRLDREGPAVDEAIDRWLSTTALIAKLFQADLLGAYGPLWLSCDFIRAFKTHTDGDYTKHPVRQAQILAVANYIFLAGEAFARDAKISSPERRYDLDEENWKLWALKLKEVSDTVDDNVKWDLKEKTRKAYEKMVELYPGAFSSDENTGE
;
A
#
# COMPACT_ATOMS: atom_id res chain seq x y z
N MET A 1 -41.97 -22.81 7.70
CA MET A 1 -41.00 -23.58 6.91
C MET A 1 -39.81 -22.66 6.74
N THR A 2 -38.71 -23.04 7.39
CA THR A 2 -37.35 -22.45 7.31
C THR A 2 -37.22 -20.95 7.46
N ASP A 3 -37.15 -20.51 8.73
CA ASP A 3 -36.30 -19.40 9.16
C ASP A 3 -34.90 -19.61 8.57
N GLN A 4 -34.50 -18.74 7.64
CA GLN A 4 -33.10 -18.59 7.30
C GLN A 4 -32.42 -17.90 8.48
N THR A 5 -31.59 -18.67 9.17
CA THR A 5 -30.62 -18.13 10.12
C THR A 5 -29.58 -17.38 9.29
N GLU A 6 -29.73 -16.07 9.13
CA GLU A 6 -28.62 -15.21 8.73
C GLU A 6 -27.52 -15.41 9.77
N SER A 7 -26.45 -16.13 9.42
CA SER A 7 -25.26 -16.14 10.25
C SER A 7 -24.63 -14.75 10.16
N SER A 8 -24.75 -13.94 11.20
CA SER A 8 -24.20 -12.58 11.24
C SER A 8 -22.66 -12.51 11.31
N ASP A 9 -21.96 -13.63 11.13
CA ASP A 9 -20.51 -13.82 11.36
C ASP A 9 -19.60 -13.56 10.14
N SER A 10 -20.12 -13.16 8.97
CA SER A 10 -19.25 -12.88 7.81
C SER A 10 -18.28 -11.69 8.10
N PRO A 11 -16.98 -11.80 7.72
CA PRO A 11 -16.02 -10.70 7.88
C PRO A 11 -16.45 -9.41 7.18
N LYS A 12 -16.08 -8.25 7.72
CA LYS A 12 -16.42 -6.91 7.19
C LYS A 12 -16.10 -6.75 5.70
N TRP A 13 -14.93 -7.21 5.29
CA TRP A 13 -14.51 -7.16 3.88
C TRP A 13 -15.39 -8.01 2.96
N LEU A 14 -15.87 -9.17 3.44
CA LEU A 14 -16.68 -10.08 2.63
C LEU A 14 -18.09 -9.53 2.45
N LYS A 15 -18.71 -9.04 3.52
CA LYS A 15 -20.00 -8.34 3.47
C LYS A 15 -19.96 -7.18 2.47
N TYR A 16 -18.91 -6.35 2.56
CA TYR A 16 -18.72 -5.24 1.63
C TYR A 16 -18.61 -5.70 0.17
N ILE A 17 -17.83 -6.74 -0.14
CA ILE A 17 -17.75 -7.22 -1.52
C ILE A 17 -19.09 -7.80 -2.00
N GLU A 18 -19.80 -8.53 -1.16
CA GLU A 18 -21.10 -9.10 -1.51
C GLU A 18 -22.13 -7.99 -1.80
N GLU A 19 -22.17 -6.95 -0.96
CA GLU A 19 -23.00 -5.75 -1.17
C GLU A 19 -22.66 -5.05 -2.50
N MET A 20 -21.38 -4.79 -2.78
CA MET A 20 -20.97 -4.14 -4.03
C MET A 20 -21.30 -4.99 -5.27
N ILE A 21 -21.17 -6.32 -5.18
CA ILE A 21 -21.56 -7.20 -6.29
C ILE A 21 -23.06 -7.08 -6.58
N GLU A 22 -23.90 -7.04 -5.54
CA GLU A 22 -25.35 -6.91 -5.69
C GLU A 22 -25.73 -5.53 -6.24
N GLU A 23 -25.09 -4.46 -5.80
CA GLU A 23 -25.34 -3.09 -6.29
C GLU A 23 -24.96 -2.93 -7.78
N GLU A 24 -23.89 -3.59 -8.21
CA GLU A 24 -23.36 -3.51 -9.58
C GLU A 24 -24.08 -4.45 -10.57
N GLU A 25 -24.88 -5.41 -10.12
CA GLU A 25 -25.42 -6.49 -10.98
C GLU A 25 -26.41 -6.01 -12.06
N ASP A 26 -27.03 -4.86 -11.85
CA ASP A 26 -28.01 -4.24 -12.78
C ASP A 26 -27.44 -3.04 -13.56
N ASP A 27 -26.14 -2.72 -13.42
CA ASP A 27 -25.51 -1.58 -14.11
C ASP A 27 -25.05 -1.96 -15.54
N ILE A 28 -25.20 -1.03 -16.48
CA ILE A 28 -24.74 -1.14 -17.87
C ILE A 28 -23.20 -1.10 -17.94
N GLU A 29 -22.54 -0.41 -17.01
CA GLU A 29 -21.08 -0.31 -16.87
C GLU A 29 -20.58 -1.10 -15.65
N SER A 30 -21.25 -2.22 -15.32
CA SER A 30 -21.03 -3.02 -14.11
C SER A 30 -19.57 -3.38 -13.82
N GLU A 31 -19.11 -3.03 -12.62
CA GLU A 31 -17.82 -3.43 -12.07
C GLU A 31 -17.86 -4.77 -11.30
N ALA A 32 -19.02 -5.44 -11.27
CA ALA A 32 -19.26 -6.64 -10.45
C ALA A 32 -18.21 -7.75 -10.68
N ILE A 33 -17.67 -7.86 -11.90
CA ILE A 33 -16.65 -8.84 -12.25
C ILE A 33 -15.33 -8.62 -11.48
N TYR A 34 -14.90 -7.37 -11.27
CA TYR A 34 -13.68 -7.08 -10.51
C TYR A 34 -13.83 -7.46 -9.05
N TYR A 35 -14.98 -7.13 -8.46
CA TYR A 35 -15.34 -7.57 -7.11
C TYR A 35 -15.36 -9.10 -7.00
N LYS A 36 -15.94 -9.80 -7.98
CA LYS A 36 -15.96 -11.27 -8.04
C LYS A 36 -14.55 -11.86 -8.13
N ILE A 37 -13.66 -11.30 -8.96
CA ILE A 37 -12.26 -11.73 -9.07
C ILE A 37 -11.55 -11.62 -7.71
N VAL A 38 -11.65 -10.46 -7.06
CA VAL A 38 -10.97 -10.23 -5.78
C VAL A 38 -11.57 -11.11 -4.67
N ARG A 39 -12.90 -11.24 -4.60
CA ARG A 39 -13.59 -12.12 -3.65
C ARG A 39 -13.08 -13.55 -3.75
N ASP A 40 -13.09 -14.11 -4.96
CA ASP A 40 -12.76 -15.51 -5.18
C ASP A 40 -11.28 -15.77 -4.84
N MET A 41 -10.38 -14.82 -5.15
CA MET A 41 -8.98 -14.85 -4.74
C MET A 41 -8.81 -14.88 -3.21
N LEU A 42 -9.57 -14.04 -2.50
CA LEU A 42 -9.50 -13.95 -1.03
C LEU A 42 -10.13 -15.15 -0.31
N LEU A 43 -11.16 -15.76 -0.91
CA LEU A 43 -11.82 -16.97 -0.40
C LEU A 43 -11.09 -18.27 -0.79
N SER A 44 -10.18 -18.22 -1.77
CA SER A 44 -9.48 -19.41 -2.24
C SER A 44 -8.70 -20.11 -1.12
N LYS A 45 -8.95 -21.42 -1.01
CA LYS A 45 -8.24 -22.34 -0.11
C LYS A 45 -6.96 -22.90 -0.72
N GLU A 46 -6.67 -22.54 -1.96
CA GLU A 46 -5.45 -22.94 -2.63
C GLU A 46 -4.23 -22.20 -2.08
N ASP A 47 -3.07 -22.61 -2.58
CA ASP A 47 -1.81 -21.90 -2.37
C ASP A 47 -1.96 -20.41 -2.75
N PRO A 48 -1.45 -19.47 -1.92
CA PRO A 48 -1.60 -18.03 -2.18
C PRO A 48 -1.11 -17.59 -3.56
N ASP A 49 0.01 -18.14 -4.05
CA ASP A 49 0.58 -17.73 -5.33
C ASP A 49 -0.27 -18.24 -6.50
N LYS A 50 -0.84 -19.44 -6.36
CA LYS A 50 -1.80 -19.99 -7.33
C LYS A 50 -3.07 -19.17 -7.39
N ALA A 51 -3.66 -18.85 -6.23
CA ALA A 51 -4.87 -18.03 -6.16
C ALA A 51 -4.68 -16.64 -6.78
N VAL A 52 -3.53 -16.00 -6.50
CA VAL A 52 -3.18 -14.70 -7.10
C VAL A 52 -2.98 -14.83 -8.61
N SER A 53 -2.26 -15.84 -9.08
CA SER A 53 -2.01 -16.05 -10.52
C SER A 53 -3.29 -16.29 -11.30
N GLU A 54 -4.22 -17.08 -10.76
CA GLU A 54 -5.53 -17.31 -11.40
C GLU A 54 -6.39 -16.05 -11.42
N ALA A 55 -6.36 -15.24 -10.37
CA ALA A 55 -7.05 -13.95 -10.34
C ALA A 55 -6.48 -12.99 -11.39
N ILE A 56 -5.15 -12.93 -11.54
CA ILE A 56 -4.49 -12.12 -12.57
C ILE A 56 -4.95 -12.58 -13.94
N GLN A 57 -4.93 -13.88 -14.21
CA GLN A 57 -5.39 -14.42 -15.49
C GLN A 57 -6.84 -14.02 -15.78
N ARG A 58 -7.74 -14.15 -14.80
CA ARG A 58 -9.15 -13.74 -14.95
C ARG A 58 -9.31 -12.25 -15.26
N PHE A 59 -8.48 -11.39 -14.66
CA PHE A 59 -8.48 -9.96 -14.96
C PHE A 59 -8.10 -9.70 -16.43
N TYR A 60 -7.00 -10.30 -16.90
CA TYR A 60 -6.58 -10.17 -18.30
C TYR A 60 -7.59 -10.77 -19.28
N ASP A 61 -8.16 -11.94 -18.98
CA ASP A 61 -9.18 -12.57 -19.81
C ASP A 61 -10.42 -11.67 -19.93
N HIS A 62 -10.82 -11.01 -18.84
CA HIS A 62 -11.93 -10.06 -18.85
C HIS A 62 -11.61 -8.82 -19.70
N TYR A 63 -10.42 -8.24 -19.54
CA TYR A 63 -9.95 -7.13 -20.38
C TYR A 63 -10.00 -7.49 -21.88
N VAL A 64 -9.45 -8.66 -22.25
CA VAL A 64 -9.43 -9.13 -23.64
C VAL A 64 -10.84 -9.38 -24.17
N ALA A 65 -11.76 -9.90 -23.35
CA ALA A 65 -13.14 -10.14 -23.75
C ALA A 65 -13.95 -8.86 -23.98
N GLY A 66 -13.64 -7.78 -23.24
CA GLY A 66 -14.24 -6.46 -23.43
C GLY A 66 -13.76 -5.73 -24.70
N PHE A 67 -12.67 -6.21 -25.31
CA PHE A 67 -12.12 -5.61 -26.51
C PHE A 67 -12.91 -6.00 -27.78
N SER A 68 -13.75 -5.08 -28.28
CA SER A 68 -14.36 -5.20 -29.62
C SER A 68 -13.30 -4.97 -30.72
N GLU A 69 -13.30 -5.79 -31.78
CA GLU A 69 -12.46 -5.57 -32.98
C GLU A 69 -12.97 -4.41 -33.86
N GLU A 70 -14.21 -3.95 -33.64
CA GLU A 70 -14.81 -2.83 -34.39
C GLU A 70 -14.50 -1.49 -33.69
N ASP A 71 -13.60 -0.70 -34.29
CA ASP A 71 -13.35 0.69 -33.90
C ASP A 71 -14.37 1.62 -34.58
N PHE A 72 -15.34 2.09 -33.81
CA PHE A 72 -16.37 3.04 -34.28
C PHE A 72 -15.89 4.50 -34.29
N GLY A 73 -14.58 4.76 -34.21
CA GLY A 73 -14.00 6.09 -34.37
C GLY A 73 -14.19 7.01 -33.16
N GLY A 74 -14.45 6.42 -31.99
CA GLY A 74 -14.65 7.12 -30.72
C GLY A 74 -13.79 6.58 -29.56
N ARG A 75 -12.90 5.62 -29.80
CA ARG A 75 -12.00 5.09 -28.77
C ARG A 75 -10.96 6.14 -28.39
N GLU A 76 -10.81 6.39 -27.09
CA GLU A 76 -9.61 7.04 -26.59
C GLU A 76 -8.38 6.19 -26.96
N PRO A 77 -7.16 6.75 -27.01
CA PRO A 77 -5.99 5.95 -27.34
C PRO A 77 -5.97 4.71 -26.45
N PRO A 78 -5.70 3.50 -26.98
CA PRO A 78 -6.02 2.25 -26.28
C PRO A 78 -5.35 2.05 -24.90
N GLU A 79 -4.32 2.85 -24.62
CA GLU A 79 -3.63 2.95 -23.33
C GLU A 79 -4.51 3.59 -22.24
N TYR A 80 -5.46 4.46 -22.60
CA TYR A 80 -6.39 5.13 -21.67
C TYR A 80 -7.51 4.18 -21.23
N ASP A 81 -8.16 3.48 -22.17
CA ASP A 81 -9.19 2.49 -21.84
C ASP A 81 -8.63 1.43 -20.88
N ALA A 82 -7.42 0.92 -21.12
CA ALA A 82 -6.76 -0.04 -20.22
C ALA A 82 -6.48 0.54 -18.81
N GLY A 83 -6.32 1.85 -18.71
CA GLY A 83 -6.15 2.57 -17.45
C GLY A 83 -7.38 2.49 -16.55
N ASP A 84 -8.59 2.51 -17.11
CA ASP A 84 -9.84 2.45 -16.34
C ASP A 84 -10.02 1.09 -15.67
N TYR A 85 -9.79 -0.02 -16.40
CA TYR A 85 -9.78 -1.37 -15.82
C TYR A 85 -8.81 -1.49 -14.64
N LEU A 86 -7.62 -0.91 -14.78
CA LEU A 86 -6.61 -0.90 -13.72
C LEU A 86 -7.03 0.00 -12.54
N ASN A 87 -7.75 1.09 -12.80
CA ASN A 87 -8.21 2.00 -11.76
C ASN A 87 -9.26 1.33 -10.88
N SER A 88 -10.31 0.76 -11.49
CA SER A 88 -11.38 0.06 -10.76
C SER A 88 -10.80 -1.03 -9.86
N ILE A 89 -9.88 -1.85 -10.37
CA ILE A 89 -9.32 -2.93 -9.56
C ILE A 89 -8.35 -2.43 -8.47
N ALA A 90 -7.62 -1.35 -8.73
CA ALA A 90 -6.78 -0.72 -7.72
C ALA A 90 -7.64 -0.14 -6.58
N ASP A 91 -8.73 0.56 -6.90
CA ASP A 91 -9.64 1.14 -5.92
C ASP A 91 -10.30 0.07 -5.05
N ILE A 92 -10.77 -1.02 -5.65
CA ILE A 92 -11.30 -2.17 -4.93
C ILE A 92 -10.26 -2.75 -3.97
N VAL A 93 -9.02 -2.96 -4.43
CA VAL A 93 -7.95 -3.48 -3.57
C VAL A 93 -7.67 -2.53 -2.41
N PHE A 94 -7.60 -1.23 -2.65
CA PHE A 94 -7.37 -0.23 -1.61
C PHE A 94 -8.53 -0.12 -0.59
N GLU A 95 -9.77 -0.26 -1.03
CA GLU A 95 -10.94 -0.35 -0.13
C GLU A 95 -10.87 -1.60 0.74
N LEU A 96 -10.41 -2.72 0.19
CA LEU A 96 -10.38 -4.00 0.91
C LEU A 96 -9.24 -4.10 1.91
N VAL A 97 -8.03 -3.63 1.58
CA VAL A 97 -6.93 -3.61 2.57
C VAL A 97 -7.31 -2.81 3.82
N ALA A 98 -8.14 -1.77 3.66
CA ALA A 98 -8.67 -0.94 4.74
C ALA A 98 -9.78 -1.61 5.58
N LYS A 99 -10.33 -2.74 5.12
CA LYS A 99 -11.40 -3.52 5.79
C LYS A 99 -10.92 -4.90 6.28
N ILE A 100 -9.67 -5.26 5.98
CA ILE A 100 -9.02 -6.49 6.42
C ILE A 100 -8.02 -6.14 7.53
N PRO A 101 -7.94 -6.93 8.62
CA PRO A 101 -6.94 -6.71 9.67
C PRO A 101 -5.52 -6.59 9.09
N PHE A 102 -4.73 -5.64 9.57
CA PHE A 102 -3.35 -5.40 9.12
C PHE A 102 -2.46 -6.65 9.21
N THR A 103 -2.76 -7.55 10.15
CA THR A 103 -1.99 -8.79 10.38
C THR A 103 -2.51 -10.00 9.58
N ASP A 104 -3.60 -9.87 8.82
CA ASP A 104 -4.16 -10.97 8.05
C ASP A 104 -3.32 -11.23 6.78
N PRO A 105 -2.94 -12.48 6.47
CA PRO A 105 -2.21 -12.83 5.25
C PRO A 105 -2.88 -12.41 3.93
N LYS A 106 -4.19 -12.11 3.93
CA LYS A 106 -4.89 -11.56 2.77
C LYS A 106 -4.33 -10.21 2.30
N GLN A 107 -3.71 -9.45 3.21
CA GLN A 107 -2.98 -8.23 2.85
C GLN A 107 -1.89 -8.51 1.80
N ASP A 108 -1.19 -9.65 1.92
CA ASP A 108 -0.16 -10.04 0.96
C ASP A 108 -0.75 -10.43 -0.39
N ARG A 109 -1.87 -11.18 -0.40
CA ARG A 109 -2.58 -11.56 -1.64
C ARG A 109 -3.00 -10.34 -2.44
N LEU A 110 -3.60 -9.34 -1.78
CA LEU A 110 -4.03 -8.10 -2.42
C LEU A 110 -2.85 -7.31 -3.01
N SER A 111 -1.74 -7.20 -2.28
CA SER A 111 -0.54 -6.54 -2.81
C SER A 111 0.08 -7.29 -4.00
N ASN A 112 0.18 -8.62 -3.90
CA ASN A 112 0.77 -9.45 -4.96
C ASN A 112 -0.11 -9.45 -6.22
N PHE A 113 -1.42 -9.31 -6.05
CA PHE A 113 -2.36 -9.18 -7.15
C PHE A 113 -2.10 -7.92 -8.00
N LEU A 114 -2.07 -6.73 -7.38
CA LEU A 114 -1.76 -5.49 -8.10
C LEU A 114 -0.35 -5.49 -8.71
N ILE A 115 0.65 -6.00 -7.95
CA ILE A 115 2.02 -6.12 -8.44
C ILE A 115 2.09 -7.07 -9.64
N GLY A 116 1.37 -8.18 -9.60
CA GLY A 116 1.33 -9.16 -10.66
C GLY A 116 0.65 -8.64 -11.92
N ILE A 117 -0.46 -7.91 -11.79
CA ILE A 117 -1.08 -7.19 -12.92
C ILE A 117 -0.07 -6.23 -13.55
N ALA A 118 0.56 -5.37 -12.76
CA ALA A 118 1.50 -4.40 -13.31
C ALA A 118 2.72 -5.03 -13.99
N LYS A 119 3.24 -6.13 -13.44
CA LYS A 119 4.40 -6.86 -14.02
C LYS A 119 4.08 -7.62 -15.30
N ASN A 120 2.83 -8.02 -15.49
CA ASN A 120 2.38 -8.72 -16.69
C ASN A 120 1.95 -7.75 -17.80
N ALA A 121 2.01 -6.43 -17.56
CA ALA A 121 1.69 -5.43 -18.57
C ALA A 121 2.72 -5.42 -19.69
N ALA A 122 2.27 -5.23 -20.92
CA ALA A 122 3.13 -5.18 -22.10
C ALA A 122 4.09 -3.98 -22.05
N GLU A 123 5.28 -4.10 -22.65
CA GLU A 123 6.21 -2.95 -22.79
C GLU A 123 5.69 -1.87 -23.76
N SER A 124 4.82 -2.27 -24.69
CA SER A 124 4.16 -1.43 -25.69
C SER A 124 2.71 -1.89 -25.78
N PHE A 125 1.78 -0.98 -26.07
CA PHE A 125 0.38 -1.37 -26.18
C PHE A 125 0.16 -2.35 -27.33
N TYR A 126 -0.53 -3.47 -27.04
CA TYR A 126 -1.14 -4.36 -28.02
C TYR A 126 -2.58 -4.66 -27.60
N GLU A 127 -3.49 -4.80 -28.57
CA GLU A 127 -4.94 -4.91 -28.33
C GLU A 127 -5.36 -6.02 -27.34
N LYS A 128 -4.60 -7.12 -27.28
CA LYS A 128 -4.86 -8.27 -26.41
C LYS A 128 -3.78 -8.44 -25.33
N ASP A 129 -2.89 -7.47 -25.19
CA ASP A 129 -1.79 -7.43 -24.24
C ASP A 129 -1.58 -5.97 -23.80
N PRO A 130 -2.37 -5.51 -22.81
CA PRO A 130 -2.45 -4.10 -22.46
C PRO A 130 -1.15 -3.59 -21.86
N ARG A 131 -0.87 -2.33 -22.17
CA ARG A 131 0.10 -1.52 -21.43
C ARG A 131 -0.63 -0.50 -20.59
N PHE A 132 -0.37 -0.48 -19.29
CA PHE A 132 -0.96 0.48 -18.37
C PHE A 132 -0.08 1.75 -18.27
N VAL A 133 -0.11 2.58 -19.32
CA VAL A 133 0.68 3.84 -19.38
C VAL A 133 -0.19 5.02 -18.97
N CYS A 134 -0.29 5.29 -17.68
CA CYS A 134 -0.70 6.64 -17.31
C CYS A 134 -0.09 7.04 -15.96
N TRP A 135 0.68 8.13 -16.00
CA TRP A 135 1.21 8.77 -14.80
C TRP A 135 0.05 9.41 -14.03
N SER A 136 0.01 9.21 -12.70
CA SER A 136 -1.04 9.74 -11.80
C SER A 136 -2.45 9.15 -12.01
N TRP A 137 -2.57 7.99 -12.67
CA TRP A 137 -3.81 7.23 -12.86
C TRP A 137 -3.59 5.76 -12.44
N GLY A 138 -4.66 4.96 -12.37
CA GLY A 138 -4.60 3.54 -11.98
C GLY A 138 -4.05 3.36 -10.55
N ILE A 139 -3.05 2.49 -10.38
CA ILE A 139 -2.45 2.20 -9.06
C ILE A 139 -1.95 3.46 -8.35
N GLN A 140 -1.35 4.41 -9.08
CA GLN A 140 -0.84 5.66 -8.48
C GLN A 140 -1.97 6.59 -8.04
N GLY A 141 -3.04 6.67 -8.84
CA GLY A 141 -4.25 7.44 -8.53
C GLY A 141 -4.94 6.92 -7.28
N ALA A 142 -5.25 5.62 -7.26
CA ALA A 142 -5.82 4.98 -6.08
C ALA A 142 -4.92 5.14 -4.84
N ALA A 143 -3.60 5.01 -4.99
CA ALA A 143 -2.68 5.18 -3.86
C ALA A 143 -2.69 6.60 -3.28
N VAL A 144 -2.74 7.65 -4.10
CA VAL A 144 -2.69 9.04 -3.60
C VAL A 144 -3.92 9.41 -2.79
N GLU A 145 -5.11 8.99 -3.23
CA GLU A 145 -6.36 9.27 -2.51
C GLU A 145 -6.34 8.62 -1.12
N ARG A 146 -5.86 7.38 -1.07
CA ARG A 146 -5.85 6.57 0.15
C ARG A 146 -4.75 7.00 1.11
N TRP A 147 -3.60 7.37 0.57
CA TRP A 147 -2.53 8.01 1.35
C TRP A 147 -3.03 9.32 1.98
N ASN A 148 -3.71 10.18 1.23
CA ASN A 148 -4.29 11.42 1.76
C ASN A 148 -5.34 11.15 2.85
N ALA A 149 -6.18 10.13 2.67
CA ALA A 149 -7.21 9.76 3.66
C ALA A 149 -6.61 9.29 5.01
N CYS A 150 -5.45 8.62 5.00
CA CYS A 150 -4.75 8.21 6.23
C CYS A 150 -4.28 9.40 7.07
N HIS A 151 -4.19 10.58 6.47
CA HIS A 151 -3.62 11.78 7.06
C HIS A 151 -4.66 12.79 7.59
N GLY A 152 -5.93 12.39 7.64
CA GLY A 152 -6.98 13.11 8.37
C GLY A 152 -6.73 13.14 9.89
N ARG A 153 -7.41 14.05 10.61
CA ARG A 153 -7.26 14.13 12.08
C ARG A 153 -7.87 12.92 12.76
N LEU A 154 -7.03 12.14 13.45
CA LEU A 154 -7.45 11.11 14.41
C LEU A 154 -7.40 11.72 15.83
N ASP A 155 -8.42 12.50 16.17
CA ASP A 155 -8.46 13.34 17.38
C ASP A 155 -9.35 12.80 18.52
N ARG A 156 -9.85 11.56 18.43
CA ARG A 156 -10.80 11.02 19.42
C ARG A 156 -10.48 9.60 19.81
N GLU A 157 -10.34 9.32 21.10
CA GLU A 157 -10.21 7.96 21.65
C GLU A 157 -11.52 7.13 21.51
N GLY A 158 -11.42 5.84 21.16
CA GLY A 158 -12.57 4.92 21.04
C GLY A 158 -12.37 3.80 20.01
N PRO A 159 -13.35 2.88 19.80
CA PRO A 159 -13.26 1.79 18.82
C PRO A 159 -12.99 2.25 17.38
N ALA A 160 -13.47 3.46 17.05
CA ALA A 160 -13.17 4.11 15.77
C ALA A 160 -11.67 4.39 15.56
N VAL A 161 -10.87 4.49 16.63
CA VAL A 161 -9.41 4.65 16.56
C VAL A 161 -8.73 3.38 16.16
N ASP A 162 -9.09 2.25 16.76
CA ASP A 162 -8.46 0.97 16.44
C ASP A 162 -8.74 0.61 14.96
N GLU A 163 -9.97 0.84 14.47
CA GLU A 163 -10.29 0.70 13.05
C GLU A 163 -9.51 1.67 12.15
N ALA A 164 -9.35 2.93 12.56
CA ALA A 164 -8.59 3.91 11.80
C ALA A 164 -7.10 3.61 11.76
N ILE A 165 -6.53 3.11 12.87
CA ILE A 165 -5.14 2.66 12.95
C ILE A 165 -4.93 1.45 12.04
N ASP A 166 -5.82 0.46 12.09
CA ASP A 166 -5.70 -0.73 11.26
C ASP A 166 -5.76 -0.36 9.77
N ARG A 167 -6.71 0.51 9.39
CA ARG A 167 -6.79 1.08 8.04
C ARG A 167 -5.49 1.79 7.63
N TRP A 168 -4.94 2.63 8.50
CA TRP A 168 -3.68 3.33 8.23
C TRP A 168 -2.55 2.33 7.97
N LEU A 169 -2.32 1.41 8.91
CA LEU A 169 -1.23 0.43 8.82
C LEU A 169 -1.36 -0.46 7.58
N SER A 170 -2.57 -0.92 7.25
CA SER A 170 -2.83 -1.70 6.04
C SER A 170 -2.56 -0.91 4.76
N THR A 171 -3.05 0.33 4.68
CA THR A 171 -2.87 1.19 3.50
C THR A 171 -1.40 1.53 3.28
N THR A 172 -0.69 1.92 4.33
CA THR A 172 0.73 2.24 4.25
C THR A 172 1.56 1.00 3.90
N ALA A 173 1.25 -0.17 4.45
CA ALA A 173 1.91 -1.40 4.05
C ALA A 173 1.72 -1.73 2.55
N LEU A 174 0.52 -1.53 2.00
CA LEU A 174 0.28 -1.69 0.56
C LEU A 174 1.13 -0.69 -0.24
N ILE A 175 1.10 0.59 0.10
CA ILE A 175 1.91 1.64 -0.56
C ILE A 175 3.39 1.28 -0.55
N ALA A 176 3.91 0.79 0.57
CA ALA A 176 5.31 0.37 0.70
C ALA A 176 5.67 -0.72 -0.31
N LYS A 177 4.82 -1.73 -0.44
CA LYS A 177 5.05 -2.84 -1.38
C LYS A 177 4.95 -2.40 -2.84
N LEU A 178 4.01 -1.51 -3.15
CA LEU A 178 3.88 -0.92 -4.49
C LEU A 178 5.10 -0.07 -4.83
N PHE A 179 5.64 0.70 -3.88
CA PHE A 179 6.89 1.43 -4.06
C PHE A 179 8.08 0.48 -4.26
N GLN A 180 8.21 -0.57 -3.45
CA GLN A 180 9.27 -1.58 -3.60
C GLN A 180 9.21 -2.27 -4.97
N ALA A 181 8.02 -2.41 -5.55
CA ALA A 181 7.78 -2.95 -6.89
C ALA A 181 7.94 -1.93 -8.03
N ASP A 182 8.43 -0.71 -7.73
CA ASP A 182 8.63 0.39 -8.69
C ASP A 182 7.36 0.90 -9.38
N LEU A 183 6.21 0.76 -8.71
CA LEU A 183 4.90 1.15 -9.29
C LEU A 183 4.49 2.59 -8.96
N LEU A 184 5.20 3.25 -8.04
CA LEU A 184 4.85 4.59 -7.56
C LEU A 184 5.78 5.71 -8.07
N GLY A 185 6.82 5.37 -8.84
CA GLY A 185 7.78 6.33 -9.39
C GLY A 185 8.29 7.33 -8.33
N ALA A 186 8.27 8.63 -8.66
CA ALA A 186 8.71 9.69 -7.75
C ALA A 186 7.77 9.93 -6.55
N TYR A 187 6.53 9.44 -6.59
CA TYR A 187 5.57 9.58 -5.49
C TYR A 187 5.90 8.67 -4.32
N GLY A 188 6.41 7.45 -4.58
CA GLY A 188 6.84 6.51 -3.54
C GLY A 188 7.78 7.13 -2.51
N PRO A 189 8.99 7.60 -2.89
CA PRO A 189 9.92 8.20 -1.94
C PRO A 189 9.39 9.52 -1.34
N LEU A 190 8.58 10.28 -2.07
CA LEU A 190 7.92 11.50 -1.56
C LEU A 190 6.95 11.19 -0.42
N TRP A 191 6.06 10.21 -0.58
CA TRP A 191 5.06 9.86 0.43
C TRP A 191 5.69 9.23 1.67
N LEU A 192 6.64 8.30 1.47
CA LEU A 192 7.36 7.69 2.58
C LEU A 192 8.13 8.75 3.39
N SER A 193 8.87 9.64 2.74
CA SER A 193 9.59 10.73 3.43
C SER A 193 8.63 11.70 4.15
N CYS A 194 7.48 12.04 3.54
CA CYS A 194 6.43 12.82 4.21
C CYS A 194 5.97 12.16 5.52
N ASP A 195 5.79 10.83 5.53
CA ASP A 195 5.34 10.10 6.71
C ASP A 195 6.43 10.05 7.78
N PHE A 196 7.70 9.90 7.40
CA PHE A 196 8.83 10.04 8.32
C PHE A 196 8.92 11.44 8.95
N ILE A 197 8.73 12.50 8.16
CA ILE A 197 8.69 13.88 8.64
C ILE A 197 7.53 14.07 9.61
N ARG A 198 6.34 13.57 9.27
CA ARG A 198 5.17 13.62 10.16
C ARG A 198 5.44 12.87 11.45
N ALA A 199 5.98 11.67 11.35
CA ALA A 199 6.28 10.84 12.51
C ALA A 199 7.35 11.47 13.41
N PHE A 200 8.37 12.15 12.90
CA PHE A 200 9.51 12.57 13.75
C PHE A 200 9.75 14.08 13.87
N LYS A 201 9.08 14.91 13.06
CA LYS A 201 9.31 16.37 13.05
C LYS A 201 8.04 17.19 13.27
N THR A 202 6.93 16.89 12.59
CA THR A 202 5.77 17.80 12.56
C THR A 202 4.57 17.35 13.40
N HIS A 203 4.32 16.05 13.56
CA HIS A 203 3.24 15.51 14.39
C HIS A 203 3.79 14.70 15.57
N THR A 204 4.60 15.37 16.39
CA THR A 204 5.26 14.75 17.55
C THR A 204 4.43 14.77 18.82
N ASP A 205 3.23 15.35 18.77
CA ASP A 205 2.33 15.42 19.90
C ASP A 205 1.88 14.01 20.34
N GLY A 206 1.81 13.79 21.66
CA GLY A 206 1.42 12.52 22.26
C GLY A 206 2.61 11.64 22.68
N ASP A 207 2.46 11.05 23.87
CA ASP A 207 3.45 10.13 24.46
C ASP A 207 3.40 8.78 23.73
N TYR A 208 4.40 8.47 22.88
CA TYR A 208 4.46 7.22 22.13
C TYR A 208 4.61 5.97 23.02
N THR A 209 4.89 6.12 24.31
CA THR A 209 4.85 5.00 25.26
C THR A 209 3.42 4.58 25.61
N LYS A 210 2.42 5.44 25.36
CA LYS A 210 1.02 5.23 25.77
C LYS A 210 -0.01 5.42 24.66
N HIS A 211 0.24 6.33 23.72
CA HIS A 211 -0.76 6.80 22.76
C HIS A 211 -0.82 5.90 21.52
N PRO A 212 -1.90 5.13 21.28
CA PRO A 212 -1.95 4.12 20.21
C PRO A 212 -1.78 4.70 18.79
N VAL A 213 -2.35 5.88 18.52
CA VAL A 213 -2.20 6.54 17.20
C VAL A 213 -0.74 6.92 16.96
N ARG A 214 -0.04 7.33 18.02
CA ARG A 214 1.37 7.72 17.93
C ARG A 214 2.25 6.50 17.70
N GLN A 215 1.94 5.40 18.38
CA GLN A 215 2.58 4.10 18.17
C GLN A 215 2.36 3.61 16.73
N ALA A 216 1.15 3.74 16.19
CA ALA A 216 0.82 3.36 14.83
C ALA A 216 1.58 4.20 13.78
N GLN A 217 1.71 5.51 13.98
CA GLN A 217 2.50 6.38 13.11
C GLN A 217 3.97 5.94 13.04
N ILE A 218 4.57 5.62 14.19
CA ILE A 218 5.96 5.15 14.25
C ILE A 218 6.08 3.75 13.65
N LEU A 219 5.09 2.88 13.88
CA LEU A 219 5.06 1.54 13.30
C LEU A 219 4.95 1.59 11.77
N ALA A 220 4.17 2.51 11.20
CA ALA A 220 4.03 2.68 9.75
C ALA A 220 5.40 2.97 9.10
N VAL A 221 6.17 3.91 9.67
CA VAL A 221 7.50 4.25 9.14
C VAL A 221 8.53 3.14 9.38
N ALA A 222 8.42 2.38 10.48
CA ALA A 222 9.23 1.17 10.67
C ALA A 222 8.90 0.09 9.61
N ASN A 223 7.62 -0.10 9.29
CA ASN A 223 7.17 -1.03 8.25
C ASN A 223 7.65 -0.64 6.86
N TYR A 224 7.75 0.65 6.54
CA TYR A 224 8.37 1.10 5.30
C TYR A 224 9.81 0.60 5.14
N ILE A 225 10.60 0.59 6.21
CA ILE A 225 11.96 0.05 6.15
C ILE A 225 11.95 -1.46 5.92
N PHE A 226 11.03 -2.19 6.55
CA PHE A 226 10.94 -3.63 6.33
C PHE A 226 10.57 -3.98 4.89
N LEU A 227 9.53 -3.34 4.38
CA LEU A 227 8.90 -3.68 3.11
C LEU A 227 9.63 -3.07 1.91
N ALA A 228 10.12 -1.83 2.05
CA ALA A 228 10.64 -1.03 0.95
C ALA A 228 12.02 -0.39 1.23
N GLY A 229 12.68 -0.78 2.32
CA GLY A 229 13.91 -0.13 2.77
C GLY A 229 15.02 -0.14 1.71
N GLU A 230 15.13 -1.19 0.90
CA GLU A 230 16.14 -1.25 -0.16
C GLU A 230 15.89 -0.22 -1.26
N ALA A 231 14.65 -0.09 -1.74
CA ALA A 231 14.27 0.94 -2.70
C ALA A 231 14.49 2.34 -2.10
N PHE A 232 14.05 2.54 -0.86
CA PHE A 232 14.17 3.82 -0.18
C PHE A 232 15.63 4.24 0.06
N ALA A 233 16.50 3.30 0.42
CA ALA A 233 17.93 3.53 0.60
C ALA A 233 18.63 3.86 -0.73
N ARG A 234 18.22 3.24 -1.84
CA ARG A 234 18.73 3.62 -3.17
C ARG A 234 18.41 5.08 -3.47
N ASP A 235 17.19 5.52 -3.17
CA ASP A 235 16.80 6.91 -3.39
C ASP A 235 17.52 7.89 -2.46
N ALA A 236 17.76 7.52 -1.20
CA ALA A 236 18.52 8.35 -0.25
C ALA A 236 19.98 8.58 -0.71
N LYS A 237 20.60 7.59 -1.35
CA LYS A 237 21.98 7.68 -1.84
C LYS A 237 22.14 8.52 -3.12
N ILE A 238 21.06 8.75 -3.86
CA ILE A 238 21.06 9.48 -5.14
C ILE A 238 20.56 10.92 -4.92
N SER A 239 20.53 11.41 -3.67
CA SER A 239 19.95 12.71 -3.34
C SER A 239 20.51 13.82 -4.24
N SER A 240 19.59 14.51 -4.93
CA SER A 240 19.88 15.58 -5.88
C SER A 240 19.06 16.80 -5.46
N PRO A 241 19.60 18.03 -5.55
CA PRO A 241 18.86 19.26 -5.25
C PRO A 241 17.56 19.43 -6.06
N GLU A 242 17.40 18.70 -7.17
CA GLU A 242 16.21 18.72 -8.02
C GLU A 242 15.07 17.82 -7.50
N ARG A 243 15.35 16.91 -6.56
CA ARG A 243 14.33 16.05 -5.93
C ARG A 243 13.56 16.87 -4.90
N ARG A 244 12.22 16.84 -4.98
CA ARG A 244 11.31 17.66 -4.13
C ARG A 244 10.99 17.02 -2.77
N TYR A 245 11.74 16.03 -2.33
CA TYR A 245 11.47 15.28 -1.09
C TYR A 245 12.71 15.26 -0.20
N ASP A 246 12.53 15.43 1.12
CA ASP A 246 13.61 15.50 2.12
C ASP A 246 14.16 14.10 2.44
N LEU A 247 14.69 13.43 1.41
CA LEU A 247 15.34 12.12 1.51
C LEU A 247 16.80 12.28 1.13
N ASP A 248 17.63 12.48 2.15
CA ASP A 248 19.07 12.62 2.07
C ASP A 248 19.73 11.84 3.21
N GLU A 249 21.07 11.86 3.23
CA GLU A 249 21.87 11.17 4.23
C GLU A 249 21.57 11.66 5.66
N GLU A 250 21.39 12.97 5.84
CA GLU A 250 21.12 13.58 7.14
C GLU A 250 19.77 13.11 7.71
N ASN A 251 18.72 13.17 6.91
CA ASN A 251 17.39 12.71 7.28
C ASN A 251 17.35 11.20 7.48
N TRP A 252 18.02 10.42 6.62
CA TRP A 252 18.16 8.98 6.80
C TRP A 252 18.75 8.63 8.18
N LYS A 253 19.87 9.28 8.54
CA LYS A 253 20.52 9.12 9.84
C LYS A 253 19.62 9.55 10.99
N LEU A 254 18.98 10.72 10.88
CA LEU A 254 18.08 11.25 11.89
C LEU A 254 16.92 10.29 12.18
N TRP A 255 16.25 9.79 11.13
CA TRP A 255 15.11 8.89 11.28
C TRP A 255 15.52 7.54 11.86
N ALA A 256 16.66 6.99 11.46
CA ALA A 256 17.20 5.78 12.06
C ALA A 256 17.47 5.97 13.56
N LEU A 257 18.10 7.08 13.97
CA LEU A 257 18.34 7.40 15.37
C LEU A 257 17.03 7.58 16.16
N LYS A 258 15.99 8.14 15.53
CA LYS A 258 14.66 8.26 16.14
C LYS A 258 13.98 6.90 16.35
N LEU A 259 14.11 5.96 15.40
CA LEU A 259 13.64 4.59 15.59
C LEU A 259 14.36 3.89 16.74
N LYS A 260 15.69 4.09 16.85
CA LYS A 260 16.48 3.60 17.98
C LYS A 260 16.03 4.21 19.31
N GLU A 261 15.81 5.53 19.36
CA GLU A 261 15.30 6.22 20.56
C GLU A 261 13.97 5.60 21.02
N VAL A 262 13.06 5.34 20.08
CA VAL A 262 11.79 4.68 20.40
C VAL A 262 12.04 3.27 20.95
N SER A 263 12.86 2.43 20.29
CA SER A 263 13.13 1.07 20.78
C SER A 263 13.79 1.04 22.17
N ASP A 264 14.62 2.03 22.49
CA ASP A 264 15.29 2.13 23.78
C ASP A 264 14.33 2.59 24.90
N THR A 265 13.20 3.23 24.53
CA THR A 265 12.28 3.88 25.47
C THR A 265 10.99 3.09 25.71
N VAL A 266 10.46 2.38 24.71
CA VAL A 266 9.19 1.65 24.86
C VAL A 266 9.38 0.31 25.59
N ASP A 267 8.37 -0.07 26.37
CA ASP A 267 8.31 -1.35 27.06
C ASP A 267 8.02 -2.51 26.09
N ASP A 268 8.42 -3.74 26.48
CA ASP A 268 8.23 -4.95 25.67
C ASP A 268 6.75 -5.32 25.45
N ASN A 269 5.83 -4.76 26.24
CA ASN A 269 4.40 -5.07 26.21
C ASN A 269 3.57 -4.10 25.34
N VAL A 270 4.22 -3.13 24.67
CA VAL A 270 3.53 -2.20 23.77
C VAL A 270 2.95 -2.93 22.56
N LYS A 271 1.78 -2.47 22.07
CA LYS A 271 1.06 -3.07 20.94
C LYS A 271 1.98 -3.25 19.72
N TRP A 272 1.66 -4.28 18.92
CA TRP A 272 2.33 -4.61 17.64
C TRP A 272 3.84 -4.88 17.71
N ASP A 273 4.35 -5.23 18.90
CA ASP A 273 5.79 -5.49 19.08
C ASP A 273 6.64 -4.28 18.66
N LEU A 274 6.13 -3.07 18.97
CA LEU A 274 6.69 -1.81 18.47
C LEU A 274 8.19 -1.71 18.74
N LYS A 275 8.63 -2.10 19.94
CA LYS A 275 10.03 -2.07 20.35
C LYS A 275 10.93 -2.84 19.41
N GLU A 276 10.59 -4.09 19.15
CA GLU A 276 11.37 -4.99 18.32
C GLU A 276 11.31 -4.55 16.85
N LYS A 277 10.16 -4.06 16.40
CA LYS A 277 9.98 -3.53 15.04
C LYS A 277 10.82 -2.28 14.81
N THR A 278 10.85 -1.32 15.73
CA THR A 278 11.69 -0.12 15.58
C THR A 278 13.18 -0.44 15.70
N ARG A 279 13.55 -1.37 16.59
CA ARG A 279 14.95 -1.86 16.72
C ARG A 279 15.44 -2.48 15.41
N LYS A 280 14.69 -3.44 14.86
CA LYS A 280 15.04 -4.11 13.59
C LYS A 280 15.01 -3.14 12.40
N ALA A 281 14.09 -2.17 12.40
CA ALA A 281 14.07 -1.14 11.36
C ALA A 281 15.32 -0.24 11.43
N TYR A 282 15.73 0.18 12.63
CA TYR A 282 16.99 0.89 12.85
C TYR A 282 18.19 0.09 12.31
N GLU A 283 18.31 -1.19 12.71
CA GLU A 283 19.40 -2.07 12.28
C GLU A 283 19.46 -2.18 10.74
N LYS A 284 18.30 -2.39 10.10
CA LYS A 284 18.18 -2.44 8.64
C LYS A 284 18.55 -1.11 7.98
N MET A 285 18.19 0.04 8.57
CA MET A 285 18.59 1.34 8.03
C MET A 285 20.10 1.56 8.08
N VAL A 286 20.76 1.12 9.16
CA VAL A 286 22.22 1.15 9.30
C VAL A 286 22.90 0.23 8.29
N GLU A 287 22.38 -0.99 8.11
CA GLU A 287 22.88 -1.95 7.13
C GLU A 287 22.77 -1.43 5.68
N LEU A 288 21.63 -0.83 5.34
CA LEU A 288 21.34 -0.39 3.98
C LEU A 288 22.14 0.85 3.57
N TYR A 289 22.49 1.74 4.50
CA TYR A 289 23.32 2.93 4.22
C TYR A 289 24.35 3.18 5.33
N PRO A 290 25.41 2.34 5.44
CA PRO A 290 26.41 2.47 6.51
C PRO A 290 27.19 3.80 6.46
N GLY A 291 27.37 4.36 5.27
CA GLY A 291 28.03 5.65 5.05
C GLY A 291 27.43 6.78 5.88
N ALA A 292 26.10 6.84 5.98
CA ALA A 292 25.37 7.84 6.77
C ALA A 292 25.72 7.83 8.27
N PHE A 293 26.21 6.69 8.78
CA PHE A 293 26.53 6.46 10.19
C PHE A 293 28.03 6.42 10.46
N SER A 294 28.85 6.44 9.41
CA SER A 294 30.29 6.56 9.55
C SER A 294 30.59 8.01 9.93
N SER A 295 31.30 8.20 11.04
CA SER A 295 31.77 9.52 11.43
C SER A 295 32.78 10.01 10.39
N ASP A 296 32.50 11.12 9.72
CA ASP A 296 33.54 11.96 9.11
C ASP A 296 34.38 12.60 10.23
N GLU A 297 35.14 11.77 10.95
CA GLU A 297 36.38 12.20 11.60
C GLU A 297 37.51 12.00 10.57
N ASN A 298 37.46 12.80 9.52
CA ASN A 298 38.63 13.17 8.73
C ASN A 298 38.59 14.68 8.50
N THR A 299 38.54 15.44 9.60
CA THR A 299 39.27 16.71 9.66
C THR A 299 40.75 16.37 9.69
N GLY A 300 41.27 15.98 8.52
CA GLY A 300 42.70 15.90 8.26
C GLY A 300 43.22 17.31 8.02
N GLU A 301 44.11 17.73 8.90
CA GLU A 301 44.93 18.94 8.85
C GLU A 301 45.61 19.19 7.49
#